data_AF-A0A8K0KHN7-F1
#
_entry.id   AF-A0A8K0KHN7-F1
#
_cell.length_a   1.000
_cell.length_b   1.000
_cell.length_c   1.000
_cell.angle_alpha   90.00
_cell.angle_beta   90.00
_cell.angle_gamma   90.00
#
_symmetry.space_group_name_H-M   'P 1'
#
loop_
_entity.id
_entity.type
_entity.pdbx_description
1 polymer ?
#
loop_
_entity_poly.entity_id
_entity_poly.type
_entity_poly.pdbx_seq_one_letter_code
_entity_poly.pdbx_strand_id
1 'polypeptide(L)'
;MAKRIFRNGITKTCGLPGAGIDSDHILLMAKLNIRMEKVRMGKKKNIWNLGKIEEMGKEEFGKRICNCMEKNKKEWENAKENWIRIKENITKTAKEFIGYVMV
;
A
#
# COMPACT_ATOMS: atom_id res chain seq x y z
N MET A 1 -9.98 -21.29 22.41
CA MET A 1 -9.89 -22.63 21.78
C MET A 1 -8.90 -22.53 20.62
N ALA A 2 -7.66 -23.04 20.78
CA ALA A 2 -6.68 -23.04 19.70
C ALA A 2 -7.32 -23.68 18.46
N LYS A 3 -7.36 -22.95 17.34
CA LYS A 3 -8.08 -23.37 16.13
C LYS A 3 -7.64 -24.79 15.77
N ARG A 4 -8.61 -25.69 15.56
CA ARG A 4 -8.45 -27.12 15.21
C ARG A 4 -7.37 -27.41 14.15
N ILE A 5 -7.08 -26.41 13.31
CA ILE A 5 -5.99 -26.39 12.31
C ILE A 5 -4.61 -26.63 12.95
N PHE A 6 -4.30 -25.98 14.08
CA PHE A 6 -3.00 -26.13 14.74
C PHE A 6 -2.85 -27.50 15.39
N ARG A 7 -3.94 -28.08 15.91
CA ARG A 7 -3.95 -29.46 16.44
C ARG A 7 -3.55 -30.47 15.36
N ASN A 8 -4.09 -30.32 14.16
CA ASN A 8 -3.80 -31.23 13.04
C ASN A 8 -2.40 -31.05 12.44
N GLY A 9 -1.73 -29.93 12.73
CA GLY A 9 -0.36 -29.68 12.28
C GLY A 9 0.70 -30.33 13.18
N ILE A 10 0.34 -30.82 14.36
CA ILE A 10 1.29 -31.47 15.28
C ILE A 10 1.58 -32.88 14.77
N THR A 11 2.83 -33.15 14.42
CA THR A 11 3.29 -34.44 13.88
C THR A 11 4.01 -35.30 14.92
N LYS A 12 4.58 -34.69 15.96
CA LYS A 12 5.24 -35.40 17.06
C LYS A 12 5.20 -34.56 18.32
N THR A 13 4.98 -35.19 19.46
CA THR A 13 5.17 -34.61 20.81
C THR A 13 5.88 -35.63 21.69
N CYS A 14 6.91 -35.22 22.41
CA CYS A 14 7.60 -36.09 23.37
C CYS A 14 8.27 -35.27 24.47
N GLY A 15 8.36 -35.86 25.67
CA GLY A 15 9.28 -35.38 26.70
C GLY A 15 10.70 -35.82 26.38
N LEU A 16 11.68 -35.02 26.79
CA LEU A 16 13.10 -35.31 26.67
C LEU A 16 13.72 -35.48 28.07
N PRO A 17 13.42 -36.58 28.78
CA PRO A 17 14.06 -36.88 30.05
C PRO A 17 15.55 -37.17 29.81
N GLY A 18 16.43 -36.56 30.62
CA GLY A 18 17.87 -36.73 30.46
C GLY A 18 18.52 -35.82 29.40
N ALA A 19 17.83 -34.77 28.94
CA ALA A 19 18.39 -33.75 28.04
C ALA A 19 19.52 -32.89 28.68
N GLY A 20 20.04 -33.27 29.85
CA GLY A 20 21.19 -32.64 30.48
C GLY A 20 20.93 -31.21 30.93
N ILE A 21 19.79 -30.96 31.56
CA ILE A 21 19.37 -29.62 32.00
C ILE A 21 19.35 -29.61 33.50
N ASP A 22 19.96 -28.57 34.07
CA ASP A 22 19.93 -28.33 35.51
C ASP A 22 18.62 -27.62 35.91
N SER A 23 17.51 -28.32 35.69
CA SER A 23 16.15 -27.92 36.08
C SER A 23 15.40 -29.15 36.58
N ASP A 24 14.55 -28.93 37.56
CA ASP A 24 13.57 -29.89 38.07
C ASP A 24 12.44 -30.20 37.07
N HIS A 25 12.40 -29.54 35.91
CA HIS A 25 11.41 -29.76 34.86
C HIS A 25 11.96 -30.56 33.66
N ILE A 26 11.08 -31.37 33.06
CA ILE A 26 11.38 -32.14 31.84
C ILE A 26 11.11 -31.26 30.61
N LEU A 27 12.04 -31.22 29.64
CA LEU A 27 11.79 -30.57 28.36
C LEU A 27 10.70 -31.27 27.57
N LEU A 28 9.84 -30.47 26.95
CA LEU A 28 8.85 -30.94 25.99
C LEU A 28 9.25 -30.51 24.59
N MET A 29 9.23 -31.46 23.66
CA MET A 29 9.42 -31.22 22.24
C MET A 29 8.08 -31.40 21.53
N ALA A 30 7.75 -30.47 20.63
CA ALA A 30 6.68 -30.63 19.66
C ALA A 30 7.21 -30.33 18.26
N LYS A 31 6.86 -31.18 17.28
CA LYS A 31 7.14 -30.96 15.86
C LYS A 31 5.85 -30.60 15.16
N LEU A 32 5.81 -29.41 14.54
CA LEU A 32 4.63 -28.91 13.84
C LEU A 32 4.93 -28.76 12.35
N ASN A 33 4.01 -29.22 11.51
CA ASN A 33 3.97 -28.94 10.07
C ASN A 33 2.84 -27.95 9.82
N ILE A 34 3.19 -26.69 9.59
CA ILE A 34 2.24 -25.60 9.38
C ILE A 34 2.57 -24.93 8.05
N ARG A 35 1.55 -24.83 7.18
CA ARG A 35 1.65 -24.03 5.96
C ARG A 35 1.45 -22.56 6.34
N MET A 36 2.53 -21.78 6.33
CA MET A 36 2.44 -20.34 6.47
C MET A 36 1.89 -19.73 5.18
N GLU A 37 1.02 -18.73 5.30
CA GLU A 37 0.70 -17.90 4.14
C GLU A 37 1.96 -17.16 3.70
N LYS A 38 2.19 -17.09 2.38
CA LYS A 38 3.28 -16.25 1.86
C LYS A 38 3.01 -14.81 2.27
N VAL A 39 4.02 -14.16 2.84
CA VAL A 39 3.99 -12.71 3.05
C VAL A 39 3.79 -12.06 1.68
N ARG A 40 2.63 -11.43 1.48
CA ARG A 40 2.36 -10.69 0.25
C ARG A 40 3.04 -9.34 0.38
N MET A 41 3.95 -9.02 -0.54
CA MET A 41 4.42 -7.64 -0.66
C MET A 41 3.22 -6.74 -0.93
N GLY A 42 3.17 -5.59 -0.25
CA GLY A 42 2.14 -4.59 -0.50
C GLY A 42 2.13 -4.18 -1.98
N LYS A 43 0.95 -3.90 -2.53
CA LYS A 43 0.87 -3.36 -3.90
C LYS A 43 1.67 -2.06 -3.96
N LYS A 44 2.52 -1.92 -4.97
CA LYS A 44 3.21 -0.66 -5.26
C LYS A 44 2.17 0.46 -5.38
N LYS A 45 2.44 1.59 -4.72
CA LYS A 45 1.56 2.76 -4.78
C LYS A 45 2.08 3.69 -5.87
N ASN A 46 1.15 4.14 -6.71
CA ASN A 46 1.43 5.22 -7.64
C ASN A 46 1.39 6.54 -6.86
N ILE A 47 2.56 7.18 -6.71
CA ILE A 47 2.73 8.48 -6.05
C ILE A 47 2.97 9.52 -7.14
N TRP A 48 2.51 10.75 -6.97
CA TRP A 48 2.78 11.83 -7.92
C TRP A 48 4.30 12.12 -8.03
N ASN A 49 4.80 12.31 -9.25
CA ASN A 49 6.21 12.62 -9.49
C ASN A 49 6.56 14.08 -9.14
N LEU A 50 6.61 14.44 -7.86
CA LEU A 50 6.84 15.83 -7.45
C LEU A 50 8.17 16.42 -7.96
N GLY A 51 9.18 15.60 -8.25
CA GLY A 51 10.45 16.06 -8.83
C GLY A 51 10.27 16.76 -10.18
N LYS A 52 9.32 16.33 -11.01
CA LYS A 52 9.02 17.02 -12.27
C LYS A 52 8.44 18.42 -12.09
N ILE A 53 7.78 18.69 -10.95
CA ILE A 53 7.30 20.04 -10.62
C ILE A 53 8.49 20.93 -10.24
N GLU A 54 9.46 20.37 -9.53
CA GLU A 54 10.68 21.09 -9.15
C GLU A 54 11.53 21.43 -10.38
N GLU A 55 11.64 20.51 -11.34
CA GLU A 55 12.34 20.74 -12.62
C GLU A 55 11.64 21.78 -13.51
N MET A 56 10.30 21.71 -13.62
CA MET A 56 9.51 22.61 -14.47
C MET A 56 9.26 23.99 -13.83
N GLY A 57 9.38 24.08 -12.51
CA GLY A 57 9.01 25.26 -11.74
C GLY A 57 7.49 25.38 -11.52
N LYS A 58 7.11 25.79 -10.31
CA LYS A 58 5.70 25.89 -9.87
C LYS A 58 4.88 26.85 -10.75
N GLU A 59 5.47 27.93 -11.22
CA GLU A 59 4.79 28.93 -12.04
C GLU A 59 4.39 28.39 -13.41
N GLU A 60 5.27 27.64 -14.07
CA GLU A 60 4.97 27.07 -15.38
C GLU A 60 3.90 25.99 -15.29
N PHE A 61 3.96 25.18 -14.23
CA PHE A 61 2.90 24.22 -13.93
C PHE A 61 1.55 24.91 -13.68
N GLY A 62 1.54 26.00 -12.92
CA GLY A 62 0.34 26.83 -12.70
C GLY A 62 -0.23 27.39 -14.01
N LYS A 63 0.62 27.95 -14.87
CA LYS A 63 0.22 28.45 -16.21
C LYS A 63 -0.43 27.36 -17.05
N ARG A 64 0.11 26.13 -17.03
CA ARG A 64 -0.45 25.00 -17.78
C ARG A 64 -1.82 24.58 -17.25
N ILE A 65 -2.04 24.61 -15.94
CA ILE A 65 -3.36 24.38 -15.35
C ILE A 65 -4.35 25.46 -15.82
N CYS A 66 -3.98 26.74 -15.75
CA CYS A 66 -4.82 27.84 -16.22
C CYS A 66 -5.18 27.68 -17.70
N ASN A 67 -4.19 27.39 -18.56
CA ASN A 67 -4.40 27.17 -19.99
C ASN A 67 -5.35 25.98 -20.26
N CYS A 68 -5.25 24.88 -19.52
CA CYS A 68 -6.17 23.75 -19.65
C CYS A 68 -7.59 24.10 -19.17
N MET A 69 -7.73 24.94 -18.14
CA MET A 69 -9.04 25.40 -17.69
C MET A 69 -9.70 26.34 -18.71
N GLU A 70 -8.95 27.26 -19.31
CA GLU A 70 -9.45 28.18 -20.34
C GLU A 70 -9.92 27.42 -21.58
N LYS A 71 -9.15 26.44 -22.05
CA LYS A 71 -9.53 25.58 -23.18
C LYS A 71 -10.81 24.79 -22.93
N ASN A 72 -11.07 24.42 -21.67
CA ASN A 72 -12.23 23.63 -21.27
C ASN A 72 -13.32 24.49 -20.60
N LYS A 73 -13.34 25.81 -20.84
CA LYS A 73 -14.35 26.72 -20.29
C LYS A 73 -15.72 26.36 -20.88
N LYS A 74 -16.63 25.87 -20.04
CA LYS A 74 -18.08 25.85 -20.35
C LYS A 74 -18.80 26.68 -19.29
N GLU A 75 -20.07 26.95 -19.53
CA GLU A 75 -20.92 27.68 -18.60
C GLU A 75 -21.01 26.97 -17.24
N TRP A 76 -21.13 27.79 -16.21
CA TRP A 76 -21.14 27.39 -14.81
C TRP A 76 -22.58 27.18 -14.41
N GLU A 77 -23.01 25.93 -14.27
CA GLU A 77 -24.41 25.60 -13.93
C GLU A 77 -24.58 25.47 -12.41
N ASN A 78 -23.93 24.48 -11.82
CA ASN A 78 -24.04 24.16 -10.39
C ASN A 78 -22.68 24.24 -9.70
N ALA A 79 -22.60 24.94 -8.56
CA ALA A 79 -21.36 25.10 -7.80
C ALA A 79 -20.69 23.75 -7.47
N LYS A 80 -21.46 22.72 -7.11
CA LYS A 80 -20.91 21.40 -6.76
C LYS A 80 -20.27 20.70 -7.97
N GLU A 81 -20.94 20.74 -9.12
CA GLU A 81 -20.46 20.14 -10.36
C GLU A 81 -19.25 20.91 -10.91
N ASN A 82 -19.25 22.23 -10.75
CA ASN A 82 -18.12 23.07 -11.09
C ASN A 82 -16.88 22.73 -10.26
N TRP A 83 -17.02 22.52 -8.95
CA TRP A 83 -15.91 22.07 -8.10
C TRP A 83 -15.36 20.69 -8.50
N ILE A 84 -16.23 19.73 -8.81
CA ILE A 84 -15.82 18.41 -9.30
C ILE A 84 -15.01 18.55 -10.59
N ARG A 85 -15.50 19.37 -11.52
CA ARG A 85 -14.86 19.59 -12.81
C ARG A 85 -13.51 20.30 -12.70
N ILE A 86 -13.39 21.29 -11.82
CA ILE A 86 -12.09 21.95 -11.52
C ILE A 86 -11.09 20.90 -11.03
N LYS A 87 -11.51 20.07 -10.06
CA LYS A 87 -10.66 19.01 -9.51
C LYS A 87 -10.24 18.00 -10.58
N GLU A 88 -11.15 17.57 -11.44
CA GLU A 88 -10.87 16.64 -12.53
C GLU A 88 -9.89 17.24 -13.53
N ASN A 89 -10.08 18.49 -13.93
CA ASN A 89 -9.18 19.19 -14.85
C ASN A 89 -7.77 19.35 -14.28
N ILE A 90 -7.65 19.73 -13.00
CA ILE A 90 -6.34 19.80 -12.31
C ILE A 90 -5.69 18.42 -12.28
N THR A 91 -6.46 17.39 -11.91
CA THR A 91 -5.95 16.01 -11.79
C THR A 91 -5.51 15.46 -13.15
N LYS A 92 -6.27 15.74 -14.21
CA LYS A 92 -5.95 15.35 -15.58
C LYS A 92 -4.67 16.04 -16.06
N THR A 93 -4.59 17.35 -15.86
CA THR A 93 -3.40 18.15 -16.18
C THR A 93 -2.18 17.64 -15.43
N ALA A 94 -2.30 17.41 -14.13
CA ALA A 94 -1.24 16.82 -13.31
C ALA A 94 -0.82 15.43 -13.83
N LYS A 95 -1.77 14.58 -14.23
CA LYS A 95 -1.49 13.26 -14.80
C LYS A 95 -0.73 13.32 -16.12
N GLU A 96 -1.07 14.27 -17.00
CA GLU A 96 -0.40 14.46 -18.28
C GLU A 96 1.04 14.97 -18.10
N PHE A 97 1.27 15.92 -17.21
CA PHE A 97 2.57 16.59 -17.09
C PHE A 97 3.51 15.94 -16.08
N ILE A 98 2.99 15.58 -14.90
CA ILE A 98 3.78 15.05 -13.78
C ILE A 98 3.75 13.52 -13.84
N GLY A 99 2.56 12.96 -14.00
CA GLY A 99 2.36 11.51 -13.97
C GLY A 99 2.69 10.90 -12.60
N TYR A 100 2.86 9.57 -12.58
CA TYR A 100 3.09 8.81 -11.36
C TYR A 100 4.46 8.13 -11.35
N VAL A 101 5.03 8.00 -10.15
CA VAL A 101 6.16 7.13 -9.83
C VAL A 101 5.63 5.94 -9.04
N MET A 102 6.05 4.73 -9.41
CA MET A 102 5.76 3.52 -8.65
C MET A 102 6.76 3.39 -7.50
N VAL A 103 6.24 3.34 -6.27
CA VAL A 103 7.00 3.02 -5.05
C VAL A 103 6.48 1.74 -4.44
#